data_AF-A0A443RG00-F1
#
_entry.id   AF-A0A443RG00-F1
#
_cell.length_a   1.000
_cell.length_b   1.000
_cell.length_c   1.000
_cell.angle_alpha   90.00
_cell.angle_beta   90.00
_cell.angle_gamma   90.00
#
_symmetry.space_group_name_H-M   'P 1'
#
loop_
_entity.id
_entity.type
_entity.pdbx_description
1 polymer ?
#
loop_
_entity_poly.entity_id
_entity_poly.type
_entity_poly.pdbx_seq_one_letter_code
_entity_poly.pdbx_strand_id
1 'polypeptide(L)'
;MNTIFFNPLFFCALIQQDVIDGRASKLACEACKLAFELAKKIASFSEPLLKTLFTLICTLFEIETKQVCNGLLNLYAPQLFFILKHSKLKPLEMCAILVGPKCLPSEEYLRSKCVWELGIPGKRVSTTTNTNEADYIVYGDGVNEVKTVRDVSINWQSTHSMSAQTFAQREVDKILHITDIHLDPNYCEACHAYCEEPLCCMNISNSTNRSILSGYWGSYGNCDIPVQTVEKSLEYLSKMHNFDYIMYTGDTLPHLIWNASKAITVEEIRTLTAILRKYLANSTLFFPVIGNHEGLPVNMFPPPEIENPFSLNWLYDALYEQWQQWICEKSVKSFKYGGYYSRNVTKALKVIALNSNFCARLNFWQLLKPSDFGYQLQWLVNELNQAEKSRQSVHIIGHIAPDKFQCNAIWLRHYLRILKRYNETIKAQFFGHTHFDEFRVYETKSDKTPLSMAYIGGSLTTYLNVNPMFKVY
;
A
#
# COMPACT_ATOMS: atom_id res chain seq x y z
N MET A 1 -19.75 38.27 -23.79
CA MET A 1 -19.14 38.03 -22.46
C MET A 1 -19.98 36.95 -21.79
N ASN A 2 -19.59 35.69 -21.94
CA ASN A 2 -20.30 34.57 -21.32
C ASN A 2 -19.74 34.36 -19.92
N THR A 3 -20.51 34.80 -18.92
CA THR A 3 -20.33 34.44 -17.52
C THR A 3 -20.52 32.94 -17.37
N ILE A 4 -19.41 32.20 -17.30
CA ILE A 4 -19.37 30.83 -16.81
C ILE A 4 -19.89 30.88 -15.37
N PHE A 5 -21.06 30.30 -15.12
CA PHE A 5 -21.54 30.05 -13.77
C PHE A 5 -20.48 29.25 -13.03
N PHE A 6 -19.76 29.90 -12.11
CA PHE A 6 -18.87 29.24 -11.17
C PHE A 6 -19.73 28.42 -10.22
N ASN A 7 -19.86 27.12 -10.48
CA ASN A 7 -20.47 26.19 -9.53
C ASN A 7 -19.36 25.69 -8.59
N PRO A 8 -19.30 26.16 -7.33
CA PRO A 8 -18.25 25.78 -6.39
C PRO A 8 -18.25 24.27 -6.09
N LEU A 9 -19.40 23.59 -6.15
CA LEU A 9 -19.50 22.14 -5.95
C LEU A 9 -18.83 21.36 -7.09
N PHE A 10 -19.06 21.77 -8.33
CA PHE A 10 -18.42 21.15 -9.50
C PHE A 10 -16.89 21.33 -9.48
N PHE A 11 -16.44 22.50 -9.04
CA PHE A 11 -15.01 22.80 -8.91
C PHE A 11 -14.35 22.01 -7.77
N CYS A 12 -15.02 21.89 -6.62
CA CYS A 12 -14.60 21.02 -5.52
C CYS A 12 -14.52 19.57 -5.98
N ALA A 13 -15.50 19.06 -6.74
CA ALA A 13 -15.49 17.70 -7.26
C ALA A 13 -14.32 17.43 -8.23
N LEU A 14 -14.01 18.38 -9.13
CA LEU A 14 -12.86 18.26 -10.03
C LEU A 14 -11.53 18.25 -9.29
N ILE A 15 -11.35 19.15 -8.32
CA ILE A 15 -10.14 19.20 -7.48
C ILE A 15 -10.04 17.94 -6.63
N GLN A 16 -11.13 17.51 -6.02
CA GLN A 16 -11.20 16.29 -5.22
C GLN A 16 -10.80 15.07 -6.06
N GLN A 17 -11.35 14.93 -7.27
CA GLN A 17 -10.98 13.84 -8.16
C GLN A 17 -9.51 13.91 -8.58
N ASP A 18 -8.97 15.09 -8.89
CA ASP A 18 -7.54 15.25 -9.21
C ASP A 18 -6.64 14.94 -8.00
N VAL A 19 -7.06 15.27 -6.79
CA VAL A 19 -6.30 14.95 -5.56
C VAL A 19 -6.36 13.45 -5.27
N ILE A 20 -7.54 12.82 -5.40
CA ILE A 20 -7.76 11.37 -5.21
C ILE A 20 -6.99 10.57 -6.26
N ASP A 21 -7.16 10.90 -7.54
CA ASP A 21 -6.43 10.27 -8.65
C ASP A 21 -4.97 10.68 -8.68
N GLY A 22 -4.61 11.64 -7.83
CA GLY A 22 -3.26 12.09 -7.70
C GLY A 22 -2.65 12.73 -8.94
N ARG A 23 -3.48 13.47 -9.67
CA ARG A 23 -3.15 14.29 -10.83
C ARG A 23 -2.74 15.69 -10.38
N ALA A 24 -1.45 15.99 -10.50
CA ALA A 24 -0.90 17.33 -10.28
C ALA A 24 -1.21 18.30 -11.43
N SER A 25 -2.48 18.66 -11.59
CA SER A 25 -2.90 19.78 -12.44
C SER A 25 -2.54 21.11 -11.78
N LYS A 26 -2.38 22.18 -12.59
CA LYS A 26 -2.08 23.52 -12.03
C LYS A 26 -3.12 23.92 -10.99
N LEU A 27 -4.38 23.62 -11.26
CA LEU A 27 -5.48 23.93 -10.36
C LEU A 27 -5.39 23.13 -9.05
N ALA A 28 -5.19 21.81 -9.13
CA ALA A 28 -5.06 20.96 -7.95
C ALA A 28 -3.86 21.38 -7.07
N CYS A 29 -2.74 21.76 -7.68
CA CYS A 29 -1.56 22.23 -6.95
C CYS A 29 -1.81 23.57 -6.21
N GLU A 30 -2.46 24.55 -6.85
CA GLU A 30 -2.79 25.83 -6.19
C GLU A 30 -3.82 25.66 -5.07
N ALA A 31 -4.86 24.84 -5.31
CA ALA A 31 -5.85 24.52 -4.28
C ALA A 31 -5.21 23.84 -3.07
N CYS A 32 -4.34 22.85 -3.31
CA CYS A 32 -3.58 22.18 -2.27
C CYS A 32 -2.68 23.15 -1.49
N LYS A 33 -1.96 24.04 -2.19
CA LYS A 33 -1.08 25.02 -1.56
C LYS A 33 -1.85 25.93 -0.61
N LEU A 34 -2.95 26.52 -1.07
CA LEU A 34 -3.81 27.38 -0.27
C LEU A 34 -4.38 26.65 0.95
N ALA A 35 -4.81 25.39 0.77
CA ALA A 35 -5.32 24.56 1.86
C ALA A 35 -4.25 24.34 2.94
N PHE A 36 -3.02 24.00 2.57
CA PHE A 36 -1.93 23.80 3.53
C PHE A 36 -1.43 25.09 4.16
N GLU A 37 -1.41 26.21 3.43
CA GLU A 37 -1.10 27.53 4.00
C GLU A 37 -2.10 27.88 5.11
N LEU A 38 -3.39 27.72 4.84
CA LEU A 38 -4.46 27.97 5.81
C LEU A 38 -4.39 26.98 6.98
N ALA A 39 -4.25 25.68 6.71
CA ALA A 39 -4.22 24.64 7.72
C ALA A 39 -3.01 24.81 8.66
N LYS A 40 -1.81 25.08 8.14
CA LYS A 40 -0.62 25.36 8.97
C LYS A 40 -0.81 26.62 9.80
N LYS A 41 -1.40 27.67 9.23
CA LYS A 41 -1.70 28.90 9.98
C LYS A 41 -2.65 28.59 11.14
N ILE A 42 -3.78 27.93 10.89
CA ILE A 42 -4.76 27.59 11.94
C ILE A 42 -4.17 26.64 12.98
N ALA A 43 -3.43 25.61 12.56
CA ALA A 43 -2.80 24.66 13.46
C ALA A 43 -1.78 25.32 14.41
N SER A 44 -1.22 26.47 14.04
CA SER A 44 -0.35 27.23 14.94
C SER A 44 -1.10 27.93 16.08
N PHE A 45 -2.41 28.13 15.95
CA PHE A 45 -3.26 28.82 16.92
C PHE A 45 -4.16 27.88 17.74
N SER A 46 -4.94 27.00 17.09
CA SER A 46 -6.01 26.25 17.78
C SER A 46 -6.43 24.98 17.01
N GLU A 47 -6.30 23.82 17.66
CA GLU A 47 -6.86 22.56 17.17
C GLU A 47 -8.40 22.60 17.08
N PRO A 48 -9.14 23.12 18.11
CA PRO A 48 -10.59 23.28 17.99
C PRO A 48 -11.02 24.10 16.78
N LEU A 49 -10.29 25.17 16.43
CA LEU A 49 -10.62 25.99 15.27
C LEU A 49 -10.45 25.22 13.95
N LEU A 50 -9.42 24.37 13.85
CA LEU A 50 -9.21 23.50 12.69
C LEU A 50 -10.38 22.52 12.52
N LYS A 51 -10.83 21.91 13.62
CA LYS A 51 -12.02 21.03 13.64
C LYS A 51 -13.26 21.77 13.16
N THR A 52 -13.58 22.92 13.77
CA THR A 52 -14.77 23.71 13.43
C THR A 52 -14.77 24.13 11.95
N LEU A 53 -13.63 24.59 11.42
CA LEU A 53 -13.54 25.00 10.02
C LEU A 53 -13.80 23.83 9.08
N PHE A 54 -13.22 22.66 9.34
CA PHE A 54 -13.46 21.50 8.49
C PHE A 54 -14.91 21.03 8.59
N THR A 55 -15.53 20.98 9.78
CA THR A 55 -16.94 20.60 9.91
C THR A 55 -17.81 21.53 9.10
N LEU A 56 -17.53 22.84 9.19
CA LEU A 56 -18.22 23.87 8.44
C LEU A 56 -18.06 23.65 6.93
N ILE A 57 -16.85 23.41 6.44
CA ILE A 57 -16.61 23.13 5.01
C ILE A 57 -17.34 21.85 4.58
N CYS A 58 -17.18 20.75 5.31
CA CYS A 58 -17.77 19.45 4.98
C CYS A 58 -19.30 19.53 4.89
N THR A 59 -19.94 20.23 5.84
CA THR A 59 -21.41 20.36 5.88
C THR A 59 -21.96 21.48 4.99
N LEU A 60 -21.31 22.64 4.87
CA LEU A 60 -21.79 23.73 3.99
C LEU A 60 -21.67 23.40 2.52
N PHE A 61 -20.65 22.63 2.14
CA PHE A 61 -20.44 22.18 0.77
C PHE A 61 -21.05 20.81 0.49
N GLU A 62 -21.85 20.27 1.43
CA GLU A 62 -22.54 18.97 1.27
C GLU A 62 -21.59 17.87 0.76
N ILE A 63 -20.37 17.82 1.30
CA ILE A 63 -19.35 16.85 0.88
C ILE A 63 -19.79 15.44 1.29
N GLU A 64 -20.28 15.32 2.52
CA GLU A 64 -20.79 14.09 3.13
C GLU A 64 -21.87 14.43 4.16
N THR A 65 -22.56 13.41 4.69
CA THR A 65 -23.54 13.61 5.77
C THR A 65 -22.87 14.20 7.02
N LYS A 66 -23.64 14.92 7.84
CA LYS A 66 -23.13 15.51 9.09
C LYS A 66 -22.51 14.44 10.03
N GLN A 67 -23.07 13.23 10.05
CA GLN A 67 -22.55 12.12 10.84
C GLN A 67 -21.18 11.68 10.34
N VAL A 68 -21.04 11.47 9.02
CA VAL A 68 -19.76 11.11 8.38
C VAL A 68 -18.71 12.20 8.60
N CYS A 69 -19.05 13.47 8.32
CA CYS A 69 -18.15 14.61 8.53
C CYS A 69 -17.62 14.69 9.97
N ASN A 70 -18.49 14.53 10.97
CA ASN A 70 -18.09 14.58 12.38
C ASN A 70 -17.23 13.37 12.79
N GLY A 71 -17.61 12.17 12.33
CA GLY A 71 -16.88 10.94 12.63
C GLY A 71 -15.45 10.96 12.08
N LEU A 72 -15.30 11.29 10.79
CA LEU A 72 -13.98 11.48 10.16
C LEU A 72 -13.15 12.50 10.92
N LEU A 73 -13.74 13.63 11.30
CA LEU A 73 -13.01 14.67 12.01
C LEU A 73 -12.51 14.26 13.39
N ASN A 74 -13.36 13.60 14.17
CA ASN A 74 -12.99 13.13 15.50
C ASN A 74 -11.78 12.18 15.43
N LEU A 75 -11.69 11.40 14.36
CA LEU A 75 -10.61 10.45 14.13
C LEU A 75 -9.34 11.12 13.56
N TYR A 76 -9.46 11.93 12.51
CA TYR A 76 -8.30 12.48 11.78
C TYR A 76 -7.71 13.74 12.41
N ALA A 77 -8.52 14.64 12.97
CA ALA A 77 -8.06 15.97 13.35
C ALA A 77 -6.91 15.97 14.37
N PRO A 78 -6.88 15.12 15.42
CA PRO A 78 -5.75 15.07 16.35
C PRO A 78 -4.42 14.72 15.68
N GLN A 79 -4.42 13.77 14.75
CA GLN A 79 -3.22 13.34 14.03
C GLN A 79 -2.78 14.39 13.02
N LEU A 80 -3.72 14.93 12.23
CA LEU A 80 -3.43 16.00 11.27
C LEU A 80 -2.89 17.25 11.95
N PHE A 81 -3.48 17.65 13.08
CA PHE A 81 -2.98 18.76 13.88
C PHE A 81 -1.54 18.52 14.34
N PHE A 82 -1.25 17.34 14.87
CA PHE A 82 0.11 16.96 15.27
C PHE A 82 1.09 17.03 14.09
N ILE A 83 0.73 16.46 12.94
CA ILE A 83 1.55 16.48 11.72
C ILE A 83 1.81 17.93 11.27
N LEU A 84 0.77 18.76 11.17
CA LEU A 84 0.90 20.15 10.70
C LEU A 84 1.77 21.00 11.64
N LYS A 85 1.65 20.79 12.96
CA LYS A 85 2.40 21.52 13.98
C LYS A 85 3.89 21.14 13.99
N HIS A 86 4.22 19.87 13.77
CA HIS A 86 5.59 19.36 13.88
C HIS A 86 6.31 19.23 12.52
N SER A 87 5.57 19.31 11.40
CA SER A 87 6.16 19.26 10.07
C SER A 87 6.95 20.52 9.73
N LYS A 88 8.18 20.30 9.26
CA LYS A 88 9.07 21.34 8.72
C LYS A 88 8.93 21.54 7.20
N LEU A 89 7.96 20.88 6.57
CA LEU A 89 7.69 21.01 5.13
C LEU A 89 6.96 22.32 4.83
N LYS A 90 7.28 22.91 3.69
CA LYS A 90 6.52 24.00 3.07
C LYS A 90 5.22 23.44 2.45
N PRO A 91 4.17 24.28 2.28
CA PRO A 91 2.92 23.87 1.63
C PRO A 91 3.12 23.20 0.26
N LEU A 92 3.99 23.74 -0.59
CA LEU A 92 4.27 23.12 -1.91
C LEU A 92 5.02 21.78 -1.81
N GLU A 93 5.86 21.59 -0.79
CA GLU A 93 6.49 20.28 -0.51
C GLU A 93 5.44 19.25 -0.09
N MET A 94 4.48 19.66 0.76
CA MET A 94 3.34 18.82 1.15
C MET A 94 2.48 18.43 -0.06
N CYS A 95 2.20 19.38 -0.96
CA CYS A 95 1.48 19.11 -2.21
C CYS A 95 2.25 18.20 -3.16
N ALA A 96 3.58 18.30 -3.21
CA ALA A 96 4.41 17.42 -4.02
C ALA A 96 4.31 15.94 -3.58
N ILE A 97 4.15 15.71 -2.27
CA ILE A 97 3.95 14.38 -1.69
C ILE A 97 2.52 13.88 -1.96
N LEU A 98 1.50 14.70 -1.66
CA LEU A 98 0.11 14.26 -1.70
C LEU A 98 -0.53 14.28 -3.08
N VAL A 99 -0.24 15.29 -3.91
CA VAL A 99 -0.87 15.53 -5.21
C VAL A 99 0.06 15.12 -6.35
N GLY A 100 1.37 15.24 -6.14
CA GLY A 100 2.39 14.68 -7.01
C GLY A 100 3.52 15.66 -7.29
N PRO A 101 4.69 15.16 -7.74
CA PRO A 101 5.93 15.94 -7.76
C PRO A 101 5.89 17.19 -8.65
N LYS A 102 4.96 17.27 -9.61
CA LYS A 102 4.78 18.45 -10.48
C LYS A 102 4.25 19.69 -9.74
N CYS A 103 3.71 19.53 -8.52
CA CYS A 103 3.32 20.68 -7.70
C CYS A 103 4.51 21.46 -7.13
N LEU A 104 5.74 20.95 -7.25
CA LEU A 104 6.94 21.67 -6.86
C LEU A 104 7.88 21.81 -8.08
N PRO A 105 8.40 23.02 -8.37
CA PRO A 105 9.35 23.21 -9.45
C PRO A 105 10.58 22.30 -9.31
N SER A 106 11.08 21.73 -10.41
CA SER A 106 12.14 20.70 -10.38
C SER A 106 13.40 21.11 -9.60
N GLU A 107 13.85 22.37 -9.74
CA GLU A 107 15.01 22.91 -9.03
C GLU A 107 14.79 22.98 -7.51
N GLU A 108 13.58 23.37 -7.08
CA GLU A 108 13.22 23.35 -5.66
C GLU A 108 13.03 21.92 -5.15
N TYR A 109 12.49 21.02 -5.98
CA TYR A 109 12.26 19.63 -5.61
C TYR A 109 13.55 18.92 -5.25
N LEU A 110 14.61 19.08 -6.05
CA LEU A 110 15.92 18.47 -5.78
C LEU A 110 16.57 18.98 -4.48
N ARG A 111 16.24 20.20 -4.04
CA ARG A 111 16.74 20.80 -2.79
C ARG A 111 15.74 20.65 -1.63
N SER A 112 14.60 20.01 -1.88
CA SER A 112 13.51 19.89 -0.91
C SER A 112 13.82 18.86 0.15
N LYS A 113 13.15 18.97 1.31
CA LYS A 113 13.25 17.99 2.40
C LYS A 113 12.55 16.67 2.07
N CYS A 114 11.90 16.58 0.92
CA CYS A 114 11.22 15.37 0.47
C CYS A 114 12.20 14.35 -0.11
N VAL A 115 13.36 14.81 -0.59
CA VAL A 115 14.34 13.95 -1.25
C VAL A 115 15.24 13.28 -0.21
N TRP A 116 15.18 11.96 -0.18
CA TRP A 116 16.08 11.10 0.56
C TRP A 116 16.65 10.04 -0.38
N GLU A 117 17.79 9.47 -0.01
CA GLU A 117 18.48 8.47 -0.82
C GLU A 117 18.54 7.12 -0.11
N LEU A 118 18.47 6.06 -0.90
CA LEU A 118 18.57 4.68 -0.46
C LEU A 118 19.84 4.04 -1.00
N GLY A 119 20.63 3.44 -0.11
CA GLY A 119 21.81 2.67 -0.49
C GLY A 119 21.41 1.32 -1.08
N ILE A 120 21.64 1.13 -2.38
CA ILE A 120 21.37 -0.12 -3.09
C ILE A 120 22.71 -0.65 -3.63
N PRO A 121 23.21 -1.81 -3.14
CA PRO A 121 24.46 -2.38 -3.63
C PRO A 121 24.42 -2.67 -5.14
N GLY A 122 25.54 -2.48 -5.85
CA GLY A 122 25.65 -2.81 -7.28
C GLY A 122 25.48 -4.31 -7.57
N LYS A 123 25.20 -4.67 -8.84
CA LYS A 123 25.28 -6.08 -9.26
C LYS A 123 26.74 -6.51 -9.12
N ARG A 124 27.01 -7.65 -8.47
CA ARG A 124 28.36 -8.22 -8.49
C ARG A 124 28.64 -8.59 -9.94
N VAL A 125 29.55 -7.87 -10.59
CA VAL A 125 30.14 -8.35 -11.84
C VAL A 125 30.93 -9.58 -11.45
N SER A 126 30.62 -10.72 -12.06
CA SER A 126 31.48 -11.90 -11.98
C SER A 126 32.77 -11.57 -12.73
N THR A 127 33.70 -10.87 -12.07
CA THR A 127 35.08 -10.82 -12.52
C THR A 127 35.65 -12.22 -12.29
N THR A 128 35.56 -13.06 -13.31
CA THR A 128 36.50 -14.19 -13.47
C THR A 128 37.86 -13.62 -13.80
N THR A 129 38.49 -13.00 -12.81
CA THR A 129 39.92 -12.75 -12.78
C THR A 129 40.38 -13.21 -11.41
N ASN A 130 40.98 -14.40 -11.37
CA ASN A 130 41.77 -14.88 -10.25
C ASN A 130 42.92 -13.89 -10.03
N THR A 131 42.69 -12.87 -9.21
CA THR A 131 43.75 -12.16 -8.49
C THR A 131 43.17 -11.73 -7.15
N ASN A 132 43.75 -12.27 -6.09
CA ASN A 132 43.50 -11.84 -4.72
C ASN A 132 43.86 -10.36 -4.59
N GLU A 133 42.87 -9.48 -4.44
CA GLU A 133 42.99 -8.23 -3.69
C GLU A 133 41.59 -7.61 -3.50
N ALA A 134 41.32 -7.16 -2.28
CA ALA A 134 40.02 -6.65 -1.86
C ALA A 134 39.93 -5.16 -2.16
N ASP A 135 39.25 -4.78 -3.25
CA ASP A 135 38.98 -3.38 -3.55
C ASP A 135 37.56 -2.96 -3.15
N TYR A 136 37.49 -2.08 -2.14
CA TYR A 136 36.33 -1.28 -1.82
C TYR A 136 36.28 -0.07 -2.76
N ILE A 137 35.22 0.06 -3.57
CA ILE A 137 35.00 1.27 -4.38
C ILE A 137 34.22 2.29 -3.55
N VAL A 138 34.89 3.38 -3.19
CA VAL A 138 34.32 4.62 -2.66
C VAL A 138 33.98 5.52 -3.85
N TYR A 139 32.73 6.00 -3.95
CA TYR A 139 32.38 7.07 -4.90
C TYR A 139 32.56 8.43 -4.21
N GLY A 140 33.54 9.19 -4.68
CA GLY A 140 33.76 10.61 -4.37
C GLY A 140 33.68 11.45 -5.65
N ASP A 141 33.17 12.67 -5.50
CA ASP A 141 32.90 13.68 -6.52
C ASP A 141 34.11 14.01 -7.43
N GLY A 142 33.85 14.39 -8.68
CA GLY A 142 34.85 15.12 -9.47
C GLY A 142 34.74 15.01 -10.99
N VAL A 143 34.52 16.17 -11.61
CA VAL A 143 34.51 16.54 -13.02
C VAL A 143 35.78 16.10 -13.82
N ASN A 144 35.58 15.84 -15.13
CA ASN A 144 36.53 15.77 -16.26
C ASN A 144 37.45 14.53 -16.42
N GLU A 145 37.19 13.68 -17.43
CA GLU A 145 37.87 13.67 -18.74
C GLU A 145 37.53 12.39 -19.51
N VAL A 146 37.04 12.54 -20.74
CA VAL A 146 36.83 11.44 -21.69
C VAL A 146 38.19 11.03 -22.27
N LYS A 147 38.58 9.77 -22.11
CA LYS A 147 39.63 9.13 -22.93
C LYS A 147 39.06 7.89 -23.62
N THR A 148 39.26 7.89 -24.93
CA THR A 148 38.77 6.96 -25.94
C THR A 148 39.29 5.54 -25.73
N VAL A 149 38.40 4.55 -25.82
CA VAL A 149 38.75 3.12 -25.88
C VAL A 149 38.64 2.67 -27.33
N ARG A 150 39.72 2.08 -27.84
CA ARG A 150 39.84 1.50 -29.19
C ARG A 150 39.02 0.23 -29.31
N ASP A 151 38.49 0.01 -30.51
CA ASP A 151 37.76 -1.18 -30.94
C ASP A 151 38.49 -2.48 -30.61
N VAL A 152 37.79 -3.38 -29.93
CA VAL A 152 38.14 -4.80 -29.86
C VAL A 152 36.87 -5.60 -30.16
N SER A 153 36.83 -6.19 -31.35
CA SER A 153 35.83 -7.16 -31.77
C SER A 153 36.01 -8.47 -31.01
N ILE A 154 34.96 -8.96 -30.35
CA ILE A 154 34.99 -10.24 -29.63
C ILE A 154 33.91 -11.17 -30.20
N ASN A 155 34.37 -12.32 -30.69
CA ASN A 155 33.56 -13.45 -31.12
C ASN A 155 32.91 -14.13 -29.91
N TRP A 156 31.59 -14.36 -29.98
CA TRP A 156 30.88 -15.21 -29.04
C TRP A 156 31.12 -16.68 -29.37
N GLN A 157 31.92 -17.37 -28.55
CA GLN A 157 31.86 -18.83 -28.45
C GLN A 157 31.04 -19.20 -27.21
N SER A 158 29.90 -19.85 -27.46
CA SER A 158 29.07 -20.49 -26.45
C SER A 158 29.81 -21.68 -25.86
N THR A 159 30.05 -21.67 -24.55
CA THR A 159 30.59 -22.86 -23.88
C THR A 159 29.93 -23.13 -22.52
N HIS A 160 29.26 -24.28 -22.53
CA HIS A 160 29.10 -25.26 -21.46
C HIS A 160 27.98 -25.07 -20.44
N SER A 161 26.90 -25.80 -20.73
CA SER A 161 25.97 -26.33 -19.74
C SER A 161 26.74 -27.09 -18.67
N MET A 162 26.68 -26.65 -17.43
CA MET A 162 26.98 -27.51 -16.30
C MET A 162 25.70 -28.22 -15.91
N SER A 163 25.76 -29.56 -15.91
CA SER A 163 24.67 -30.44 -15.51
C SER A 163 24.18 -30.07 -14.11
N ALA A 164 22.94 -29.59 -14.03
CA ALA A 164 22.23 -29.46 -12.77
C ALA A 164 22.02 -30.87 -12.20
N GLN A 165 22.68 -31.20 -11.09
CA GLN A 165 22.22 -32.27 -10.23
C GLN A 165 20.80 -31.89 -9.77
N THR A 166 19.82 -32.60 -10.30
CA THR A 166 18.39 -32.50 -9.96
C THR A 166 18.20 -32.98 -8.52
N PHE A 167 18.47 -32.09 -7.57
CA PHE A 167 17.75 -32.13 -6.31
C PHE A 167 16.30 -31.82 -6.67
N ALA A 168 15.38 -32.77 -6.46
CA ALA A 168 13.95 -32.53 -6.58
C ALA A 168 13.58 -31.38 -5.62
N GLN A 169 13.61 -30.15 -6.12
CA GLN A 169 13.04 -29.01 -5.45
C GLN A 169 11.53 -29.26 -5.48
N ARG A 170 10.88 -29.22 -4.32
CA ARG A 170 9.43 -29.16 -4.27
C ARG A 170 8.99 -27.98 -5.13
N GLU A 171 8.37 -28.28 -6.26
CA GLU A 171 7.78 -27.29 -7.15
C GLU A 171 6.59 -26.65 -6.42
N VAL A 172 6.42 -25.34 -6.65
CA VAL A 172 5.31 -24.57 -6.10
C VAL A 172 4.37 -24.34 -7.26
N ASP A 173 3.23 -25.03 -7.23
CA ASP A 173 2.37 -25.18 -8.41
C ASP A 173 1.04 -24.46 -8.24
N LYS A 174 0.54 -24.32 -7.01
CA LYS A 174 -0.80 -23.77 -6.77
C LYS A 174 -0.82 -22.81 -5.60
N ILE A 175 -1.10 -21.54 -5.89
CA ILE A 175 -1.05 -20.45 -4.90
C ILE A 175 -2.41 -19.77 -4.82
N LEU A 176 -3.01 -19.73 -3.63
CA LEU A 176 -4.26 -19.01 -3.41
C LEU A 176 -3.99 -17.57 -2.96
N HIS A 177 -4.69 -16.62 -3.58
CA HIS A 177 -4.68 -15.20 -3.24
C HIS A 177 -6.08 -14.71 -2.92
N ILE A 178 -6.27 -14.29 -1.67
CA ILE A 178 -7.47 -13.63 -1.18
C ILE A 178 -7.07 -12.22 -0.76
N THR A 179 -7.90 -11.22 -1.03
CA THR A 179 -7.63 -9.83 -0.70
C THR A 179 -8.93 -9.05 -0.54
N ASP A 180 -8.87 -7.92 0.17
CA ASP A 180 -9.96 -6.93 0.23
C ASP A 180 -11.28 -7.60 0.60
N ILE A 181 -11.27 -8.24 1.77
CA ILE A 181 -12.45 -8.98 2.25
C ILE A 181 -13.50 -7.98 2.72
N HIS A 182 -13.09 -6.93 3.45
CA HIS A 182 -13.98 -5.92 4.04
C HIS A 182 -15.25 -6.55 4.61
N LEU A 183 -15.08 -7.43 5.58
CA LEU A 183 -16.21 -8.07 6.24
C LEU A 183 -17.04 -6.98 6.92
N ASP A 184 -18.32 -6.87 6.58
CA ASP A 184 -19.26 -6.01 7.30
C ASP A 184 -20.12 -6.87 8.26
N PRO A 185 -19.83 -6.85 9.57
CA PRO A 185 -20.64 -7.57 10.56
C PRO A 185 -22.07 -7.02 10.68
N ASN A 186 -22.32 -5.79 10.22
CA ASN A 186 -23.61 -5.11 10.28
C ASN A 186 -24.40 -5.19 8.97
N TYR A 187 -23.89 -5.94 7.99
CA TYR A 187 -24.60 -6.15 6.74
C TYR A 187 -25.99 -6.73 6.99
N CYS A 188 -26.98 -6.15 6.34
CA CYS A 188 -28.38 -6.49 6.42
C CYS A 188 -28.89 -6.84 5.02
N GLU A 189 -29.55 -7.99 4.88
CA GLU A 189 -30.36 -8.32 3.71
C GLU A 189 -31.63 -7.48 3.68
N ALA A 190 -32.07 -7.09 2.48
CA ALA A 190 -33.25 -6.25 2.24
C ALA A 190 -33.16 -4.84 2.87
N CYS A 191 -31.96 -4.38 3.19
CA CYS A 191 -31.64 -2.99 3.50
C CYS A 191 -31.30 -2.20 2.21
N HIS A 192 -31.05 -0.90 2.29
CA HIS A 192 -30.77 -0.10 1.08
C HIS A 192 -29.31 -0.25 0.62
N ALA A 193 -29.09 -0.69 -0.62
CA ALA A 193 -27.75 -0.89 -1.19
C ALA A 193 -27.08 0.41 -1.71
N TYR A 194 -27.90 1.42 -1.97
CA TYR A 194 -27.45 2.81 -2.16
C TYR A 194 -28.06 3.65 -1.06
N CYS A 195 -27.29 4.56 -0.49
CA CYS A 195 -27.68 5.49 0.56
C CYS A 195 -26.86 6.79 0.39
N GLU A 196 -27.09 7.77 1.26
CA GLU A 196 -26.35 9.05 1.23
C GLU A 196 -24.95 8.96 1.85
N GLU A 197 -24.59 7.81 2.46
CA GLU A 197 -23.31 7.60 3.12
C GLU A 197 -22.37 6.72 2.27
N PRO A 198 -21.04 6.76 2.53
CA PRO A 198 -20.08 5.97 1.76
C PRO A 198 -20.25 4.46 1.87
N LEU A 199 -20.88 3.96 2.95
CA LEU A 199 -21.18 2.54 3.18
C LEU A 199 -22.66 2.41 3.57
N CYS A 200 -23.34 1.48 2.92
CA CYS A 200 -24.76 1.19 3.01
C CYS A 200 -24.97 -0.30 3.36
N CYS A 201 -26.12 -0.87 2.97
CA CYS A 201 -26.48 -2.26 3.30
C CYS A 201 -26.54 -2.55 4.81
N MET A 202 -26.80 -1.54 5.65
CA MET A 202 -26.99 -1.70 7.08
C MET A 202 -28.41 -1.27 7.46
N ASN A 203 -28.89 -1.67 8.65
CA ASN A 203 -30.21 -1.29 9.16
C ASN A 203 -30.43 0.24 9.25
N ILE A 204 -29.35 1.00 9.41
CA ILE A 204 -29.38 2.48 9.52
C ILE A 204 -29.29 3.20 8.17
N SER A 205 -29.11 2.46 7.06
CA SER A 205 -28.90 3.04 5.74
C SER A 205 -30.17 3.70 5.23
N ASN A 206 -30.14 5.02 5.04
CA ASN A 206 -31.27 5.77 4.50
C ASN A 206 -31.46 5.49 3.00
N SER A 207 -32.71 5.47 2.53
CA SER A 207 -33.02 5.34 1.11
C SER A 207 -32.68 6.61 0.32
N THR A 208 -32.29 6.43 -0.94
CA THR A 208 -32.16 7.44 -1.99
C THR A 208 -33.03 7.03 -3.18
N ASN A 209 -33.19 7.91 -4.17
CA ASN A 209 -33.92 7.60 -5.40
C ASN A 209 -33.30 6.44 -6.22
N ARG A 210 -32.05 6.05 -5.94
CA ARG A 210 -31.35 4.94 -6.61
C ARG A 210 -31.35 3.65 -5.79
N SER A 211 -31.93 3.66 -4.59
CA SER A 211 -31.82 2.54 -3.67
C SER A 211 -32.58 1.32 -4.18
N ILE A 212 -31.81 0.25 -4.41
CA ILE A 212 -32.33 -1.11 -4.49
C ILE A 212 -32.15 -1.78 -3.12
N LEU A 213 -32.91 -2.86 -2.90
CA LEU A 213 -32.75 -3.68 -1.69
C LEU A 213 -31.52 -4.57 -1.83
N SER A 214 -30.78 -4.71 -0.73
CA SER A 214 -29.59 -5.54 -0.64
C SER A 214 -29.97 -7.02 -0.65
N GLY A 215 -29.19 -7.82 -1.38
CA GLY A 215 -29.36 -9.26 -1.49
C GLY A 215 -28.67 -10.03 -0.38
N TYR A 216 -29.08 -11.29 -0.17
CA TYR A 216 -28.52 -12.17 0.84
C TYR A 216 -26.99 -12.39 0.73
N TRP A 217 -26.45 -12.43 -0.49
CA TRP A 217 -25.03 -12.76 -0.72
C TRP A 217 -24.11 -11.53 -0.87
N GLY A 218 -24.62 -10.32 -0.71
CA GLY A 218 -23.93 -9.08 -1.11
C GLY A 218 -24.72 -8.35 -2.19
N SER A 219 -24.28 -7.16 -2.57
CA SER A 219 -25.01 -6.31 -3.52
C SER A 219 -24.10 -5.38 -4.30
N TYR A 220 -24.46 -5.13 -5.56
CA TYR A 220 -23.95 -3.95 -6.26
C TYR A 220 -24.53 -2.70 -5.60
N GLY A 221 -23.64 -1.87 -5.08
CA GLY A 221 -23.98 -0.74 -4.25
C GLY A 221 -22.75 -0.22 -3.52
N ASN A 222 -22.98 0.74 -2.63
CA ASN A 222 -21.99 1.18 -1.66
C ASN A 222 -21.96 0.18 -0.50
N CYS A 223 -21.70 -1.10 -0.78
CA CYS A 223 -21.86 -2.17 0.18
C CYS A 223 -20.62 -3.05 0.25
N ASP A 224 -20.25 -3.35 1.47
CA ASP A 224 -19.31 -4.41 1.80
C ASP A 224 -20.02 -5.77 1.89
N ILE A 225 -19.25 -6.81 2.24
CA ILE A 225 -19.70 -8.20 2.12
C ILE A 225 -20.20 -8.75 3.46
N PRO A 226 -21.31 -9.53 3.46
CA PRO A 226 -21.76 -10.19 4.67
C PRO A 226 -20.95 -11.44 5.02
N VAL A 227 -21.04 -11.83 6.30
CA VAL A 227 -20.37 -13.02 6.85
C VAL A 227 -20.69 -14.31 6.07
N GLN A 228 -21.95 -14.51 5.65
CA GLN A 228 -22.34 -15.72 4.93
C GLN A 228 -21.59 -15.90 3.60
N THR A 229 -21.28 -14.82 2.89
CA THR A 229 -20.57 -14.89 1.61
C THR A 229 -19.09 -15.16 1.84
N VAL A 230 -18.49 -14.57 2.88
CA VAL A 230 -17.11 -14.88 3.29
C VAL A 230 -16.98 -16.34 3.67
N GLU A 231 -17.86 -16.84 4.55
CA GLU A 231 -17.87 -18.25 4.95
C GLU A 231 -18.09 -19.17 3.76
N LYS A 232 -19.03 -18.86 2.86
CA LYS A 232 -19.32 -19.71 1.70
C LYS A 232 -18.16 -19.77 0.71
N SER A 233 -17.48 -18.65 0.50
CA SER A 233 -16.30 -18.56 -0.36
C SER A 233 -15.15 -19.37 0.23
N LEU A 234 -14.91 -19.25 1.53
CA LEU A 234 -13.86 -20.01 2.23
C LEU A 234 -14.20 -21.50 2.33
N GLU A 235 -15.46 -21.87 2.49
CA GLU A 235 -15.92 -23.26 2.41
C GLU A 235 -15.60 -23.86 1.03
N TYR A 236 -15.89 -23.12 -0.05
CA TYR A 236 -15.56 -23.55 -1.41
C TYR A 236 -14.04 -23.72 -1.61
N LEU A 237 -13.26 -22.74 -1.16
CA LEU A 237 -11.79 -22.78 -1.22
C LEU A 237 -11.19 -23.93 -0.42
N SER A 238 -11.77 -24.25 0.75
CA SER A 238 -11.31 -25.37 1.57
C SER A 238 -11.40 -26.72 0.85
N LYS A 239 -12.38 -26.88 -0.06
CA LYS A 239 -12.61 -28.10 -0.86
C LYS A 239 -11.71 -28.19 -2.10
N MET A 240 -11.13 -27.07 -2.55
CA MET A 240 -10.18 -27.09 -3.68
C MET A 240 -8.89 -27.83 -3.33
N HIS A 241 -8.53 -27.90 -2.03
CA HIS A 241 -7.35 -28.52 -1.43
C HIS A 241 -6.00 -28.19 -2.13
N ASN A 242 -4.89 -28.61 -1.49
CA ASN A 242 -3.55 -28.64 -2.07
C ASN A 242 -2.97 -27.29 -2.55
N PHE A 243 -3.16 -26.21 -1.79
CA PHE A 243 -2.40 -24.97 -2.01
C PHE A 243 -1.01 -25.10 -1.38
N ASP A 244 0.04 -24.76 -2.13
CA ASP A 244 1.42 -24.75 -1.61
C ASP A 244 1.62 -23.64 -0.58
N TYR A 245 1.03 -22.47 -0.84
CA TYR A 245 0.82 -21.45 0.15
C TYR A 245 -0.39 -20.56 -0.19
N ILE A 246 -0.87 -19.85 0.82
CA ILE A 246 -1.98 -18.90 0.73
C ILE A 246 -1.45 -17.51 1.05
N MET A 247 -1.84 -16.51 0.27
CA MET A 247 -1.64 -15.10 0.58
C MET A 247 -2.98 -14.44 0.89
N TYR A 248 -3.02 -13.69 1.98
CA TYR A 248 -4.13 -12.81 2.34
C TYR A 248 -3.63 -11.38 2.40
N THR A 249 -3.93 -10.57 1.39
CA THR A 249 -3.29 -9.25 1.23
C THR A 249 -4.02 -8.09 1.92
N GLY A 250 -4.71 -8.35 3.03
CA GLY A 250 -5.23 -7.30 3.92
C GLY A 250 -6.63 -6.78 3.59
N ASP A 251 -6.97 -5.65 4.19
CA ASP A 251 -8.30 -5.02 4.15
C ASP A 251 -9.40 -5.94 4.69
N THR A 252 -9.32 -6.10 6.02
CA THR A 252 -10.24 -6.87 6.86
C THR A 252 -11.53 -6.10 7.14
N LEU A 253 -11.40 -4.80 7.42
CA LEU A 253 -12.44 -3.96 8.02
C LEU A 253 -13.33 -3.33 6.95
N PRO A 254 -14.62 -3.09 7.22
CA PRO A 254 -15.51 -2.46 6.26
C PRO A 254 -15.15 -0.99 6.02
N HIS A 255 -15.75 -0.38 5.00
CA HIS A 255 -15.61 1.03 4.65
C HIS A 255 -16.35 1.98 5.61
N LEU A 256 -16.65 1.54 6.84
CA LEU A 256 -17.29 2.32 7.90
C LEU A 256 -16.29 3.25 8.64
N ILE A 257 -15.49 3.97 7.86
CA ILE A 257 -14.27 4.63 8.32
C ILE A 257 -14.50 5.83 9.26
N TRP A 258 -15.73 6.36 9.30
CA TRP A 258 -16.12 7.47 10.19
C TRP A 258 -16.61 7.00 11.55
N ASN A 259 -16.87 5.71 11.73
CA ASN A 259 -17.32 5.13 13.00
C ASN A 259 -16.41 3.97 13.44
N ALA A 260 -15.10 4.18 13.33
CA ALA A 260 -14.09 3.20 13.71
C ALA A 260 -13.49 3.49 15.10
N SER A 261 -13.07 2.45 15.80
CA SER A 261 -12.33 2.55 17.08
C SER A 261 -11.35 1.40 17.22
N LYS A 262 -10.34 1.53 18.10
CA LYS A 262 -9.36 0.45 18.33
C LYS A 262 -10.04 -0.87 18.73
N ALA A 263 -11.07 -0.79 19.56
CA ALA A 263 -11.80 -1.96 20.02
C ALA A 263 -12.54 -2.66 18.88
N ILE A 264 -13.22 -1.89 18.02
CA ILE A 264 -13.92 -2.42 16.83
C ILE A 264 -12.91 -3.05 15.87
N THR A 265 -11.82 -2.35 15.56
CA THR A 265 -10.77 -2.85 14.65
C THR A 265 -10.19 -4.18 15.14
N VAL A 266 -9.85 -4.30 16.43
CA VAL A 266 -9.33 -5.56 16.99
C VAL A 266 -10.37 -6.68 16.93
N GLU A 267 -11.64 -6.36 17.21
CA GLU A 267 -12.72 -7.35 17.19
C GLU A 267 -12.99 -7.90 15.80
N GLU A 268 -13.01 -7.04 14.78
CA GLU A 268 -13.20 -7.44 13.39
C GLU A 268 -12.01 -8.25 12.85
N ILE A 269 -10.77 -7.85 13.17
CA ILE A 269 -9.55 -8.63 12.88
C ILE A 269 -9.63 -10.03 13.50
N ARG A 270 -10.03 -10.11 14.77
CA ARG A 270 -10.19 -11.38 15.51
C ARG A 270 -11.27 -12.25 14.85
N THR A 271 -12.40 -11.66 14.51
CA THR A 271 -13.54 -12.34 13.86
C THR A 271 -13.14 -12.92 12.52
N LEU A 272 -12.58 -12.11 11.62
CA LEU A 272 -12.19 -12.58 10.30
C LEU A 272 -11.06 -13.61 10.38
N THR A 273 -10.07 -13.41 11.26
CA THR A 273 -9.00 -14.39 11.46
C THR A 273 -9.54 -15.72 11.96
N ALA A 274 -10.55 -15.73 12.84
CA ALA A 274 -11.19 -16.96 13.29
C ALA A 274 -11.89 -17.70 12.12
N ILE A 275 -12.57 -16.97 11.24
CA ILE A 275 -13.19 -17.55 10.03
C ILE A 275 -12.12 -18.11 9.08
N LEU A 276 -11.06 -17.36 8.80
CA LEU A 276 -9.94 -17.82 7.97
C LEU A 276 -9.32 -19.11 8.54
N ARG A 277 -9.09 -19.16 9.86
CA ARG A 277 -8.59 -20.36 10.52
C ARG A 277 -9.57 -21.53 10.40
N LYS A 278 -10.87 -21.31 10.58
CA LYS A 278 -11.88 -22.38 10.47
C LYS A 278 -11.80 -23.12 9.13
N TYR A 279 -11.61 -22.41 8.03
CA TYR A 279 -11.63 -23.00 6.69
C TYR A 279 -10.25 -23.30 6.10
N LEU A 280 -9.21 -22.58 6.50
CA LEU A 280 -7.88 -22.64 5.87
C LEU A 280 -6.76 -23.09 6.82
N ALA A 281 -7.04 -23.42 8.09
CA ALA A 281 -6.01 -23.80 9.08
C ALA A 281 -5.17 -25.03 8.72
N ASN A 282 -5.64 -25.90 7.81
CA ASN A 282 -4.86 -27.03 7.33
C ASN A 282 -3.66 -26.60 6.47
N SER A 283 -3.60 -25.32 6.05
CA SER A 283 -2.52 -24.77 5.26
C SER A 283 -1.35 -24.37 6.16
N THR A 284 -0.20 -25.00 5.96
CA THR A 284 1.01 -24.77 6.78
C THR A 284 1.74 -23.47 6.44
N LEU A 285 1.47 -22.90 5.25
CA LEU A 285 2.06 -21.67 4.75
C LEU A 285 0.94 -20.68 4.38
N PHE A 286 0.65 -19.77 5.29
CA PHE A 286 -0.31 -18.69 5.13
C PHE A 286 0.44 -17.35 5.36
N PHE A 287 0.24 -16.39 4.47
CA PHE A 287 0.97 -15.13 4.45
C PHE A 287 0.00 -13.94 4.51
N PRO A 288 -0.34 -13.44 5.72
CA PRO A 288 -1.14 -12.23 5.84
C PRO A 288 -0.29 -10.98 5.55
N VAL A 289 -0.92 -9.96 4.99
CA VAL A 289 -0.38 -8.60 4.82
C VAL A 289 -1.38 -7.62 5.42
N ILE A 290 -0.88 -6.51 5.94
CA ILE A 290 -1.70 -5.42 6.49
C ILE A 290 -2.16 -4.53 5.32
N GLY A 291 -3.46 -4.33 5.20
CA GLY A 291 -4.07 -3.39 4.27
C GLY A 291 -4.12 -1.97 4.83
N ASN A 292 -4.76 -1.05 4.11
CA ASN A 292 -4.85 0.34 4.56
C ASN A 292 -6.02 0.57 5.52
N HIS A 293 -7.04 -0.30 5.49
CA HIS A 293 -8.19 -0.22 6.39
C HIS A 293 -7.86 -0.62 7.83
N GLU A 294 -6.80 -1.42 8.08
CA GLU A 294 -6.36 -1.75 9.45
C GLU A 294 -5.85 -0.54 10.25
N GLY A 295 -5.40 0.52 9.58
CA GLY A 295 -4.97 1.76 10.23
C GLY A 295 -6.16 2.49 10.89
N LEU A 296 -5.91 3.14 12.03
CA LEU A 296 -6.92 4.00 12.67
C LEU A 296 -6.38 5.42 12.88
N PRO A 297 -6.94 6.43 12.19
CA PRO A 297 -7.91 6.33 11.09
C PRO A 297 -7.37 5.57 9.86
N VAL A 298 -8.25 5.19 8.93
CA VAL A 298 -7.85 4.51 7.67
C VAL A 298 -6.69 5.24 6.99
N ASN A 299 -5.76 4.50 6.39
CA ASN A 299 -4.52 4.98 5.77
C ASN A 299 -3.46 5.59 6.72
N MET A 300 -3.77 5.87 7.98
CA MET A 300 -2.84 6.57 8.88
C MET A 300 -1.86 5.61 9.54
N PHE A 301 -0.67 5.46 8.94
CA PHE A 301 0.41 4.62 9.45
C PHE A 301 1.64 5.48 9.83
N PRO A 302 1.75 5.92 11.10
CA PRO A 302 2.88 6.69 11.58
C PRO A 302 4.21 5.93 11.43
N PRO A 303 5.32 6.63 11.12
CA PRO A 303 6.64 6.02 11.05
C PRO A 303 7.07 5.53 12.44
N PRO A 304 7.42 4.24 12.60
CA PRO A 304 7.78 3.69 13.90
C PRO A 304 9.10 4.24 14.46
N GLU A 305 9.98 4.76 13.61
CA GLU A 305 11.25 5.38 14.01
C GLU A 305 11.10 6.80 14.58
N ILE A 306 9.89 7.39 14.52
CA ILE A 306 9.62 8.74 15.04
C ILE A 306 8.66 8.65 16.22
N GLU A 307 9.11 9.12 17.39
CA GLU A 307 8.26 9.19 18.57
C GLU A 307 7.04 10.08 18.32
N ASN A 308 5.85 9.54 18.57
CA ASN A 308 4.57 10.22 18.41
C ASN A 308 3.49 9.55 19.29
N PRO A 309 2.43 10.29 19.69
CA PRO A 309 1.39 9.76 20.57
C PRO A 309 0.37 8.85 19.86
N PHE A 310 0.52 8.64 18.55
CA PHE A 310 -0.44 7.92 17.70
C PHE A 310 0.12 6.60 17.15
N SER A 311 1.15 6.04 17.79
CA SER A 311 1.76 4.78 17.41
C SER A 311 0.75 3.66 17.21
N LEU A 312 1.00 2.83 16.19
CA LEU A 312 0.22 1.63 15.87
C LEU A 312 0.75 0.36 16.56
N ASN A 313 1.59 0.47 17.60
CA ASN A 313 2.05 -0.71 18.34
C ASN A 313 0.89 -1.60 18.81
N TRP A 314 -0.22 -1.00 19.28
CA TRP A 314 -1.43 -1.72 19.67
C TRP A 314 -2.02 -2.58 18.54
N LEU A 315 -1.96 -2.09 17.29
CA LEU A 315 -2.45 -2.80 16.11
C LEU A 315 -1.50 -3.94 15.76
N TYR A 316 -0.19 -3.67 15.69
CA TYR A 316 0.79 -4.71 15.38
C TYR A 316 0.81 -5.83 16.44
N ASP A 317 0.61 -5.49 17.71
CA ASP A 317 0.48 -6.46 18.79
C ASP A 317 -0.79 -7.32 18.63
N ALA A 318 -1.94 -6.69 18.36
CA ALA A 318 -3.19 -7.41 18.13
C ALA A 318 -3.13 -8.33 16.91
N LEU A 319 -2.58 -7.85 15.79
CA LEU A 319 -2.36 -8.65 14.58
C LEU A 319 -1.41 -9.81 14.86
N TYR A 320 -0.32 -9.58 15.59
CA TYR A 320 0.62 -10.64 15.95
C TYR A 320 -0.04 -11.71 16.82
N GLU A 321 -0.86 -11.33 17.81
CA GLU A 321 -1.60 -12.27 18.65
C GLU A 321 -2.47 -13.22 17.80
N GLN A 322 -3.13 -12.68 16.77
CA GLN A 322 -4.00 -13.45 15.87
C GLN A 322 -3.23 -14.25 14.81
N TRP A 323 -2.03 -13.79 14.40
CA TRP A 323 -1.29 -14.32 13.25
C TRP A 323 0.02 -15.04 13.63
N GLN A 324 0.37 -15.15 14.91
CA GLN A 324 1.62 -15.74 15.39
C GLN A 324 1.91 -17.15 14.83
N GLN A 325 0.89 -17.95 14.54
CA GLN A 325 1.07 -19.27 13.89
C GLN A 325 1.60 -19.18 12.44
N TRP A 326 1.42 -18.03 11.79
CA TRP A 326 1.81 -17.77 10.41
C TRP A 326 3.10 -16.94 10.31
N ILE A 327 3.37 -16.10 11.30
CA ILE A 327 4.58 -15.28 11.41
C ILE A 327 5.69 -16.06 12.13
N CYS A 328 6.77 -16.40 11.42
CA CYS A 328 7.86 -17.15 12.05
C CYS A 328 8.64 -16.32 13.09
N GLU A 329 9.20 -16.98 14.10
CA GLU A 329 9.88 -16.34 15.25
C GLU A 329 10.95 -15.31 14.84
N LYS A 330 11.76 -15.62 13.83
CA LYS A 330 12.78 -14.70 13.29
C LYS A 330 12.22 -13.39 12.71
N SER A 331 10.93 -13.35 12.40
CA SER A 331 10.22 -12.22 11.80
C SER A 331 9.44 -11.38 12.81
N VAL A 332 9.29 -11.84 14.05
CA VAL A 332 8.49 -11.16 15.07
C VAL A 332 8.96 -9.72 15.27
N LYS A 333 10.27 -9.50 15.29
CA LYS A 333 10.85 -8.16 15.47
C LYS A 333 10.46 -7.19 14.36
N SER A 334 10.58 -7.59 13.09
CA SER A 334 10.21 -6.71 11.96
C SER A 334 8.70 -6.53 11.87
N PHE A 335 7.93 -7.59 12.14
CA PHE A 335 6.48 -7.56 12.14
C PHE A 335 5.93 -6.59 13.20
N LYS A 336 6.39 -6.69 14.45
CA LYS A 336 5.96 -5.76 15.52
C LYS A 336 6.49 -4.34 15.34
N TYR A 337 7.60 -4.16 14.62
CA TYR A 337 8.17 -2.84 14.37
C TYR A 337 7.41 -2.06 13.28
N GLY A 338 7.03 -2.72 12.18
CA GLY A 338 6.40 -2.02 11.05
C GLY A 338 5.48 -2.88 10.18
N GLY A 339 5.08 -4.07 10.64
CA GLY A 339 4.11 -4.92 9.95
C GLY A 339 4.65 -5.67 8.73
N TYR A 340 5.96 -5.68 8.50
CA TYR A 340 6.60 -6.36 7.37
C TYR A 340 7.47 -7.53 7.83
N TYR A 341 7.60 -8.56 6.99
CA TYR A 341 8.35 -9.77 7.32
C TYR A 341 8.70 -10.61 6.08
N SER A 342 9.54 -11.63 6.25
CA SER A 342 9.85 -12.60 5.19
C SER A 342 9.87 -14.02 5.73
N ARG A 343 9.48 -14.99 4.90
CA ARG A 343 9.54 -16.41 5.25
C ARG A 343 9.84 -17.24 4.00
N ASN A 344 10.61 -18.30 4.19
CA ASN A 344 10.92 -19.25 3.12
C ASN A 344 9.72 -20.16 2.89
N VAL A 345 9.31 -20.32 1.63
CA VAL A 345 8.33 -21.32 1.20
C VAL A 345 9.05 -22.64 0.94
N THR A 346 10.18 -22.58 0.22
CA THR A 346 11.09 -23.70 0.01
C THR A 346 12.53 -23.24 0.26
N LYS A 347 13.52 -24.13 0.08
CA LYS A 347 14.94 -23.70 0.07
C LYS A 347 15.22 -22.70 -1.06
N ALA A 348 14.48 -22.78 -2.17
CA ALA A 348 14.68 -21.98 -3.37
C ALA A 348 13.75 -20.78 -3.51
N LEU A 349 12.66 -20.70 -2.73
CA LEU A 349 11.68 -19.62 -2.80
C LEU A 349 11.48 -18.95 -1.44
N LYS A 350 11.61 -17.62 -1.42
CA LYS A 350 11.29 -16.75 -0.29
C LYS A 350 10.12 -15.84 -0.64
N VAL A 351 9.18 -15.68 0.29
CA VAL A 351 8.14 -14.64 0.23
C VAL A 351 8.54 -13.49 1.14
N ILE A 352 8.42 -12.27 0.63
CA ILE A 352 8.65 -11.02 1.36
C ILE A 352 7.35 -10.24 1.41
N ALA A 353 6.78 -10.06 2.60
CA ALA A 353 5.59 -9.29 2.85
C ALA A 353 5.94 -7.86 3.26
N LEU A 354 5.49 -6.89 2.46
CA LEU A 354 5.68 -5.46 2.67
C LEU A 354 4.46 -4.88 3.41
N ASN A 355 4.71 -3.92 4.30
CA ASN A 355 3.67 -2.98 4.70
C ASN A 355 3.68 -1.80 3.71
N SER A 356 2.92 -1.94 2.62
CA SER A 356 2.83 -0.98 1.52
C SER A 356 2.19 0.36 1.92
N ASN A 357 1.55 0.45 3.09
CA ASN A 357 0.98 1.70 3.61
C ASN A 357 2.04 2.79 3.84
N PHE A 358 3.31 2.39 3.98
CA PHE A 358 4.43 3.32 4.09
C PHE A 358 4.71 4.12 2.81
N CYS A 359 4.29 3.62 1.63
CA CYS A 359 4.39 4.38 0.40
C CYS A 359 3.16 5.28 0.16
N ALA A 360 2.01 4.89 0.71
CA ALA A 360 0.67 5.33 0.28
C ALA A 360 0.49 6.83 0.41
N ARG A 361 0.07 7.52 -0.64
CA ARG A 361 -0.10 8.98 -0.62
C ARG A 361 -1.13 9.46 0.40
N LEU A 362 -2.14 8.63 0.68
CA LEU A 362 -3.14 8.90 1.70
C LEU A 362 -2.64 8.67 3.13
N ASN A 363 -1.43 8.12 3.31
CA ASN A 363 -0.75 8.11 4.59
C ASN A 363 -0.14 9.50 4.87
N PHE A 364 -0.95 10.38 5.47
CA PHE A 364 -0.55 11.77 5.74
C PHE A 364 0.61 11.91 6.72
N TRP A 365 1.00 10.85 7.43
CA TRP A 365 2.22 10.86 8.25
C TRP A 365 3.48 11.14 7.44
N GLN A 366 3.49 10.87 6.13
CA GLN A 366 4.58 11.25 5.24
C GLN A 366 4.85 12.76 5.22
N LEU A 367 3.86 13.59 5.57
CA LEU A 367 4.01 15.04 5.66
C LEU A 367 4.75 15.49 6.91
N LEU A 368 4.88 14.64 7.94
CA LEU A 368 5.65 14.96 9.13
C LEU A 368 7.14 15.07 8.77
N LYS A 369 7.66 14.00 8.17
CA LYS A 369 9.05 13.88 7.74
C LYS A 369 9.14 12.78 6.66
N PRO A 370 9.32 13.12 5.38
CA PRO A 370 9.51 12.12 4.34
C PRO A 370 10.79 11.32 4.56
N SER A 371 10.69 9.99 4.63
CA SER A 371 11.81 9.06 4.81
C SER A 371 11.43 7.64 4.34
N ASP A 372 12.37 6.71 4.45
CA ASP A 372 12.08 5.27 4.38
C ASP A 372 11.40 4.82 5.67
N PHE A 373 10.06 4.93 5.74
CA PHE A 373 9.28 4.58 6.92
C PHE A 373 9.55 3.15 7.37
N GLY A 374 9.83 2.99 8.66
CA GLY A 374 10.19 1.70 9.24
C GLY A 374 11.49 1.11 8.69
N TYR A 375 12.31 1.89 7.98
CA TYR A 375 13.50 1.39 7.26
C TYR A 375 13.16 0.21 6.32
N GLN A 376 11.93 0.17 5.80
CA GLN A 376 11.40 -1.00 5.10
C GLN A 376 12.09 -1.24 3.76
N LEU A 377 12.37 -0.19 2.97
CA LEU A 377 13.10 -0.37 1.71
C LEU A 377 14.55 -0.79 1.96
N GLN A 378 15.19 -0.23 2.98
CA GLN A 378 16.54 -0.66 3.37
C GLN A 378 16.56 -2.13 3.81
N TRP A 379 15.54 -2.55 4.57
CA TRP A 379 15.35 -3.95 4.94
C TRP A 379 15.07 -4.85 3.73
N LEU A 380 14.23 -4.41 2.79
CA LEU A 380 13.92 -5.14 1.55
C LEU A 380 15.20 -5.38 0.72
N VAL A 381 16.05 -4.35 0.57
CA VAL A 381 17.36 -4.47 -0.09
C VAL A 381 18.21 -5.55 0.60
N ASN A 382 18.22 -5.59 1.93
CA ASN A 382 18.99 -6.59 2.69
C ASN A 382 18.43 -8.00 2.48
N GLU A 383 17.11 -8.18 2.46
CA GLU A 383 16.47 -9.49 2.20
C GLU A 383 16.73 -10.00 0.78
N LEU A 384 16.66 -9.11 -0.22
CA LEU A 384 16.92 -9.42 -1.63
C LEU A 384 18.41 -9.76 -1.87
N ASN A 385 19.33 -9.04 -1.23
CA ASN A 385 20.76 -9.38 -1.26
C ASN A 385 21.02 -10.77 -0.69
N GLN A 386 20.37 -11.12 0.42
CA GLN A 386 20.52 -12.44 1.02
C GLN A 386 19.93 -13.54 0.14
N ALA A 387 18.77 -13.28 -0.47
CA ALA A 387 18.14 -14.21 -1.41
C ALA A 387 19.02 -14.45 -2.64
N GLU A 388 19.55 -13.39 -3.26
CA GLU A 388 20.48 -13.47 -4.40
C GLU A 388 21.73 -14.29 -4.07
N LYS A 389 22.38 -14.00 -2.93
CA LYS A 389 23.56 -14.78 -2.46
C LYS A 389 23.25 -16.25 -2.23
N SER A 390 22.02 -16.53 -1.80
CA SER A 390 21.54 -17.89 -1.52
C SER A 390 20.90 -18.56 -2.74
N ARG A 391 20.94 -17.91 -3.92
CA ARG A 391 20.29 -18.36 -5.17
C ARG A 391 18.80 -18.66 -4.99
N GLN A 392 18.11 -17.87 -4.14
CA GLN A 392 16.67 -17.96 -3.95
C GLN A 392 15.94 -17.02 -4.91
N SER A 393 14.83 -17.50 -5.45
CA SER A 393 13.81 -16.66 -6.05
C SER A 393 12.96 -15.98 -4.98
N VAL A 394 12.38 -14.84 -5.31
CA VAL A 394 11.57 -14.03 -4.39
C VAL A 394 10.21 -13.71 -4.99
N HIS A 395 9.16 -13.94 -4.20
CA HIS A 395 7.85 -13.33 -4.39
C HIS A 395 7.70 -12.17 -3.41
N ILE A 396 7.29 -11.00 -3.91
CA ILE A 396 6.93 -9.85 -3.06
C ILE A 396 5.41 -9.83 -2.93
N ILE A 397 4.91 -9.69 -1.71
CA ILE A 397 3.50 -9.46 -1.47
C ILE A 397 3.31 -8.15 -0.70
N GLY A 398 2.23 -7.45 -1.01
CA GLY A 398 1.83 -6.21 -0.35
C GLY A 398 0.33 -6.02 -0.49
N HIS A 399 -0.20 -4.90 0.02
CA HIS A 399 -1.60 -4.54 -0.20
C HIS A 399 -1.74 -3.57 -1.37
N ILE A 400 -1.12 -2.39 -1.26
CA ILE A 400 -1.13 -1.33 -2.29
C ILE A 400 -0.02 -1.61 -3.30
N ALA A 401 -0.39 -1.88 -4.55
CA ALA A 401 0.57 -2.02 -5.64
C ALA A 401 1.31 -0.70 -5.91
N PRO A 402 2.66 -0.67 -5.88
CA PRO A 402 3.36 0.57 -6.07
C PRO A 402 3.22 1.16 -7.47
N ASP A 403 2.67 2.36 -7.57
CA ASP A 403 2.68 3.17 -8.78
C ASP A 403 2.63 4.67 -8.47
N LYS A 404 2.57 5.51 -9.52
CA LYS A 404 2.60 6.97 -9.40
C LYS A 404 1.31 7.57 -8.82
N PHE A 405 0.21 6.81 -8.84
CA PHE A 405 -1.09 7.23 -8.36
C PHE A 405 -1.26 6.87 -6.89
N GLN A 406 -0.72 5.73 -6.48
CA GLN A 406 -0.88 5.20 -5.12
C GLN A 406 0.27 5.59 -4.17
N CYS A 407 1.52 5.58 -4.64
CA CYS A 407 2.69 5.83 -3.80
C CYS A 407 3.30 7.22 -3.99
N ASN A 408 3.97 7.73 -2.96
CA ASN A 408 4.85 8.90 -3.05
C ASN A 408 5.97 8.63 -4.07
N ALA A 409 6.23 9.63 -4.92
CA ALA A 409 7.21 9.57 -6.01
C ALA A 409 8.65 9.20 -5.57
N ILE A 410 9.11 9.66 -4.40
CA ILE A 410 10.47 9.32 -3.92
C ILE A 410 10.55 7.86 -3.51
N TRP A 411 9.55 7.37 -2.77
CA TRP A 411 9.46 5.95 -2.41
C TRP A 411 9.39 5.08 -3.67
N LEU A 412 8.52 5.43 -4.62
CA LEU A 412 8.38 4.72 -5.88
C LEU A 412 9.69 4.70 -6.68
N ARG A 413 10.42 5.82 -6.74
CA ARG A 413 11.73 5.89 -7.39
C ARG A 413 12.69 4.87 -6.81
N HIS A 414 12.76 4.74 -5.49
CA HIS A 414 13.62 3.77 -4.82
C HIS A 414 13.16 2.33 -5.05
N TYR A 415 11.86 2.07 -4.99
CA TYR A 415 11.30 0.77 -5.31
C TYR A 415 11.65 0.33 -6.73
N LEU A 416 11.52 1.20 -7.73
CA LEU A 416 11.91 0.91 -9.12
C LEU A 416 13.41 0.66 -9.27
N ARG A 417 14.27 1.36 -8.50
CA ARG A 417 15.71 1.07 -8.46
C ARG A 417 16.00 -0.32 -7.88
N ILE A 418 15.27 -0.73 -6.84
CA ILE A 418 15.35 -2.07 -6.26
C ILE A 418 14.94 -3.12 -7.30
N LEU A 419 13.78 -2.94 -7.96
CA LEU A 419 13.32 -3.85 -9.01
C LEU A 419 14.36 -3.97 -10.13
N LYS A 420 14.92 -2.85 -10.59
CA LYS A 420 15.99 -2.86 -11.60
C LYS A 420 17.22 -3.65 -11.14
N ARG A 421 17.63 -3.48 -9.88
CA ARG A 421 18.81 -4.16 -9.31
C ARG A 421 18.60 -5.67 -9.15
N TYR A 422 17.42 -6.09 -8.73
CA TYR A 422 17.11 -7.48 -8.36
C TYR A 422 16.12 -8.16 -9.32
N ASN A 423 16.04 -7.71 -10.58
CA ASN A 423 15.11 -8.24 -11.58
C ASN A 423 15.27 -9.74 -11.87
N GLU A 424 16.45 -10.31 -11.63
CA GLU A 424 16.70 -11.76 -11.77
C GLU A 424 16.25 -12.55 -10.53
N THR A 425 16.24 -11.91 -9.35
CA THR A 425 15.90 -12.53 -8.06
C THR A 425 14.40 -12.47 -7.80
N ILE A 426 13.75 -11.36 -8.15
CA ILE A 426 12.29 -11.17 -7.98
C ILE A 426 11.57 -11.81 -9.16
N LYS A 427 10.72 -12.81 -8.90
CA LYS A 427 10.01 -13.56 -9.95
C LYS A 427 8.56 -13.12 -10.15
N ALA A 428 7.90 -12.70 -9.09
CA ALA A 428 6.52 -12.21 -9.14
C ALA A 428 6.24 -11.26 -7.97
N GLN A 429 5.22 -10.44 -8.13
CA GLN A 429 4.68 -9.61 -7.05
C GLN A 429 3.15 -9.73 -7.01
N PHE A 430 2.57 -9.65 -5.82
CA PHE A 430 1.13 -9.82 -5.61
C PHE A 430 0.57 -8.76 -4.65
N PHE A 431 -0.52 -8.11 -5.05
CA PHE A 431 -1.15 -7.00 -4.35
C PHE A 431 -2.68 -7.07 -4.43
N GLY A 432 -3.39 -6.16 -3.76
CA GLY A 432 -4.85 -6.00 -3.79
C GLY A 432 -5.23 -4.53 -3.93
N HIS A 433 -6.07 -4.03 -3.02
CA HIS A 433 -6.44 -2.62 -2.81
C HIS A 433 -7.36 -2.01 -3.87
N THR A 434 -7.16 -2.31 -5.15
CA THR A 434 -7.96 -1.67 -6.21
C THR A 434 -9.30 -2.36 -6.44
N HIS A 435 -9.47 -3.57 -5.88
CA HIS A 435 -10.66 -4.43 -5.98
C HIS A 435 -10.91 -5.03 -7.37
N PHE A 436 -10.11 -4.67 -8.37
CA PHE A 436 -10.20 -5.18 -9.73
C PHE A 436 -9.15 -6.26 -10.01
N ASP A 437 -9.48 -7.23 -10.88
CA ASP A 437 -8.47 -8.15 -11.42
C ASP A 437 -7.63 -7.42 -12.48
N GLU A 438 -6.41 -7.06 -12.10
CA GLU A 438 -5.53 -6.28 -12.94
C GLU A 438 -4.05 -6.67 -12.76
N PHE A 439 -3.18 -6.04 -13.53
CA PHE A 439 -1.74 -6.19 -13.39
C PHE A 439 -1.02 -4.88 -13.67
N ARG A 440 0.24 -4.79 -13.21
CA ARG A 440 1.17 -3.71 -13.51
C ARG A 440 2.45 -4.29 -14.07
N VAL A 441 2.94 -3.68 -15.14
CA VAL A 441 4.26 -3.97 -15.70
C VAL A 441 5.19 -2.83 -15.31
N TYR A 442 6.29 -3.17 -14.64
CA TYR A 442 7.35 -2.23 -14.30
C TYR A 442 8.41 -2.27 -15.39
N GLU A 443 8.82 -1.11 -15.89
CA GLU A 443 9.74 -0.99 -17.02
C GLU A 443 10.88 0.00 -16.73
N THR A 444 11.98 -0.14 -17.46
CA THR A 444 13.05 0.86 -17.45
C THR A 444 12.57 2.14 -18.15
N LYS A 445 12.96 3.31 -17.61
CA LYS A 445 12.59 4.60 -18.21
C LYS A 445 13.27 4.85 -19.57
N SER A 446 14.49 4.35 -19.76
CA SER A 446 15.33 4.60 -20.94
C SER A 446 14.84 3.89 -22.20
N ASP A 447 14.53 2.61 -22.06
CA ASP A 447 14.41 1.66 -23.16
C ASP A 447 13.15 0.78 -23.03
N LYS A 448 12.32 1.01 -22.00
CA LYS A 448 11.04 0.29 -21.80
C LYS A 448 11.18 -1.21 -21.59
N THR A 449 12.37 -1.66 -21.18
CA THR A 449 12.63 -3.06 -20.86
C THR A 449 11.82 -3.47 -19.63
N PRO A 450 11.00 -4.53 -19.69
CA PRO A 450 10.23 -5.00 -18.55
C PRO A 450 11.17 -5.53 -17.46
N LEU A 451 10.96 -5.03 -16.24
CA LEU A 451 11.75 -5.35 -15.04
C LEU A 451 11.05 -6.34 -14.12
N SER A 452 9.73 -6.21 -13.98
CA SER A 452 8.93 -7.04 -13.08
C SER A 452 7.44 -6.87 -13.38
N MET A 453 6.63 -7.79 -12.87
CA MET A 453 5.18 -7.76 -12.97
C MET A 453 4.56 -7.88 -11.57
N ALA A 454 3.54 -7.07 -11.32
CA ALA A 454 2.67 -7.18 -10.14
C ALA A 454 1.28 -7.60 -10.58
N TYR A 455 0.79 -8.71 -10.02
CA TYR A 455 -0.60 -9.12 -10.14
C TYR A 455 -1.40 -8.50 -9.00
N ILE A 456 -2.58 -7.96 -9.32
CA ILE A 456 -3.48 -7.36 -8.35
C ILE A 456 -4.75 -8.18 -8.34
N GLY A 457 -5.04 -8.76 -7.18
CA GLY A 457 -6.21 -9.62 -6.98
C GLY A 457 -7.49 -8.80 -6.94
N GLY A 458 -8.53 -9.29 -7.61
CA GLY A 458 -9.89 -8.78 -7.41
C GLY A 458 -10.36 -9.02 -5.96
N SER A 459 -11.17 -8.12 -5.44
CA SER A 459 -11.63 -8.16 -4.05
C SER A 459 -12.62 -9.26 -3.79
N LEU A 460 -12.65 -9.78 -2.55
CA LEU A 460 -13.78 -10.59 -2.11
C LEU A 460 -15.01 -9.72 -1.81
N THR A 461 -14.81 -8.47 -1.35
CA THR A 461 -15.93 -7.52 -1.19
C THR A 461 -16.59 -7.15 -2.51
N THR A 462 -17.86 -6.73 -2.45
CA THR A 462 -18.61 -6.14 -3.56
C THR A 462 -18.35 -4.64 -3.74
N TYR A 463 -17.69 -4.00 -2.79
CA TYR A 463 -17.37 -2.58 -2.83
C TYR A 463 -16.36 -2.30 -3.96
N LEU A 464 -16.56 -1.41 -4.92
CA LEU A 464 -17.85 -0.91 -5.40
C LEU A 464 -18.24 -1.59 -6.70
N ASN A 465 -19.44 -2.15 -6.71
CA ASN A 465 -20.10 -2.71 -7.88
C ASN A 465 -19.28 -3.80 -8.60
N VAL A 466 -18.57 -4.65 -7.85
CA VAL A 466 -17.85 -5.82 -8.37
C VAL A 466 -18.45 -7.13 -7.85
N ASN A 467 -18.19 -8.22 -8.57
CA ASN A 467 -18.48 -9.55 -8.03
C ASN A 467 -17.44 -9.93 -6.98
N PRO A 468 -17.79 -10.70 -5.94
CA PRO A 468 -16.81 -11.32 -5.06
C PRO A 468 -15.84 -12.21 -5.84
N MET A 469 -14.53 -12.00 -5.64
CA MET A 469 -13.46 -12.67 -6.36
C MET A 469 -12.37 -13.19 -5.40
N PHE A 470 -11.67 -14.22 -5.87
CA PHE A 470 -10.38 -14.66 -5.35
C PHE A 470 -9.57 -15.18 -6.55
N LYS A 471 -8.25 -15.36 -6.38
CA LYS A 471 -7.38 -15.82 -7.47
C LYS A 471 -6.56 -17.03 -7.08
N VAL A 472 -6.39 -17.95 -8.02
CA VAL A 472 -5.46 -19.07 -7.91
C VAL A 472 -4.46 -18.93 -9.04
N TYR A 473 -3.17 -18.91 -8.69
CA TYR A 473 -2.05 -18.88 -9.64
C TYR A 473 -1.46 -20.27 -9.82
#